data_AF-A0A0Q8GI36-F1
#
_entry.id   AF-A0A0Q8GI36-F1
#
_cell.length_a   1.000
_cell.length_b   1.000
_cell.length_c   1.000
_cell.angle_alpha   90.00
_cell.angle_beta   90.00
_cell.angle_gamma   90.00
#
_symmetry.space_group_name_H-M   'P 1'
#
loop_
_entity.id
_entity.type
_entity.pdbx_description
1 polymer ?
#
loop_
_entity_poly.entity_id
_entity_poly.type
_entity_poly.pdbx_seq_one_letter_code
_entity_poly.pdbx_strand_id
1 'polypeptide(L)'
;MNWGLHNALVLNEWRLRSRRVSSLVILLAVVALSWLMVLDPQSGAAMMVTGKQRVAYESEALAFATTLIASLLFGLAGFYLARGRSQEDLRTGTAAVLAATPVSNAQLLGARWLGAFGFLMTLGVVVMLTIWVLQLVRGEGPLQPLPYLQMLVLGLAPGLMLCASLAVLSDAWAPLMGKRGDALYWLLWMAQFAFIPAALGQGGPVTLSGWQVFDINGVSPLLVSISRLMDVTSMSVGGGPFDATLPVLHMPEGLWTRELVALRLGSMLLALLPLWPAALLFHRYAPDRVKLRSAGGRWQLVRALLWLLQPVMRPFNRGLGLLMRVAARLPGVPGRWLADVGLVLLSQPLLALVMLGCAVASAFVPAEHLPGLLAVVLGAWGMAMADVSSRDLQSGTLALASAAPGGALERGWRQALAALGIGLLVAAPALLRWSSDAPLRALACGAGLLFLSPAAALLGRLTHGSRTFLALFLFALYLNLQKTGIGALDLLGLSGDAHWGSVAGFALAGALGFAGLLALPRWRRT
;
A
#
# COMPACT_ATOMS: atom_id res chain seq x y z
N MET A 1 29.78 -16.55 18.73
CA MET A 1 28.56 -15.77 18.44
C MET A 1 28.04 -15.21 19.76
N ASN A 2 28.01 -13.87 19.95
CA ASN A 2 27.65 -13.29 21.25
C ASN A 2 26.12 -13.19 21.37
N TRP A 3 25.47 -14.29 21.76
CA TRP A 3 24.02 -14.46 21.80
C TRP A 3 23.28 -13.36 22.59
N GLY A 4 23.86 -12.89 23.69
CA GLY A 4 23.27 -11.81 24.49
C GLY A 4 23.12 -10.50 23.70
N LEU A 5 24.11 -10.17 22.87
CA LEU A 5 24.09 -8.96 22.06
C LEU A 5 23.06 -9.07 20.92
N HIS A 6 22.96 -10.23 20.27
CA HIS A 6 21.96 -10.46 19.23
C HIS A 6 20.52 -10.36 19.78
N ASN A 7 20.27 -10.96 20.95
CA ASN A 7 18.96 -10.87 21.62
C ASN A 7 18.61 -9.42 21.97
N ALA A 8 19.58 -8.65 22.47
CA ALA A 8 19.38 -7.23 22.75
C ALA A 8 19.03 -6.42 21.49
N LEU A 9 19.67 -6.71 20.35
CA LEU A 9 19.36 -6.07 19.08
C LEU A 9 17.94 -6.39 18.60
N VAL A 10 17.54 -7.67 18.63
CA VAL A 10 16.19 -8.09 18.23
C VAL A 10 15.14 -7.40 19.10
N LEU A 11 15.35 -7.40 20.41
CA LEU A 11 14.42 -6.78 21.36
C LEU A 11 14.34 -5.26 21.16
N ASN A 12 15.47 -4.61 20.88
CA ASN A 12 15.50 -3.19 20.57
C ASN A 12 14.74 -2.89 19.27
N GLU A 13 14.95 -3.67 18.21
CA GLU A 13 14.24 -3.52 16.94
C GLU A 13 12.73 -3.69 17.07
N TRP A 14 12.28 -4.61 17.93
CA TRP A 14 10.85 -4.77 18.23
C TRP A 14 10.31 -3.59 19.04
N ARG A 15 10.99 -3.18 20.12
CA ARG A 15 10.60 -2.03 20.98
C ARG A 15 10.51 -0.72 20.19
N LEU A 16 11.48 -0.47 19.31
CA LEU A 16 11.50 0.72 18.46
C LEU A 16 10.30 0.79 17.51
N ARG A 17 9.71 -0.35 17.14
CA ARG A 17 8.48 -0.40 16.35
C ARG A 17 7.25 -0.33 17.23
N SER A 18 7.14 -1.14 18.28
CA SER A 18 5.93 -1.24 19.10
C SER A 18 5.63 -0.01 19.94
N ARG A 19 6.65 0.76 20.37
CA ARG A 19 6.48 1.92 21.26
C ARG A 19 6.21 3.25 20.56
N ARG A 20 5.98 3.26 19.25
CA ARG A 20 5.63 4.50 18.52
C ARG A 20 4.13 4.78 18.68
N VAL A 21 3.77 6.05 18.81
CA VAL A 21 2.35 6.48 18.78
C VAL A 21 1.65 5.99 17.49
N SER A 22 2.37 6.01 16.37
CA SER A 22 1.88 5.46 15.10
C SER A 22 1.47 3.98 15.22
N SER A 23 2.18 3.20 16.03
CA SER A 23 1.90 1.77 16.21
C SER A 23 0.66 1.52 17.04
N LEU A 24 0.36 2.38 18.01
CA LEU A 24 -0.94 2.36 18.70
C LEU A 24 -2.08 2.69 17.72
N VAL A 25 -1.91 3.70 16.89
CA VAL A 25 -2.90 4.05 15.85
C VAL A 25 -3.10 2.90 14.87
N ILE A 26 -2.02 2.25 14.43
CA ILE A 26 -2.08 1.06 13.56
C ILE A 26 -2.81 -0.08 14.28
N LEU A 27 -2.53 -0.33 15.55
CA LEU A 27 -3.19 -1.38 16.32
C LEU A 27 -4.70 -1.12 16.42
N LEU A 28 -5.12 0.11 16.74
CA LEU A 28 -6.54 0.49 16.78
C LEU A 28 -7.19 0.37 15.40
N ALA A 29 -6.49 0.76 14.33
CA ALA A 29 -6.98 0.60 12.97
C ALA A 29 -7.13 -0.88 12.60
N VAL A 30 -6.19 -1.74 12.99
CA VAL A 30 -6.28 -3.20 12.77
C VAL A 30 -7.50 -3.76 13.51
N VAL A 31 -7.73 -3.40 14.78
CA VAL A 31 -8.92 -3.83 15.53
C VAL A 31 -10.21 -3.39 14.83
N ALA A 32 -10.30 -2.12 14.43
CA ALA A 32 -11.46 -1.58 13.74
C ALA A 32 -11.69 -2.28 12.39
N LEU A 33 -10.64 -2.49 11.59
CA LEU A 33 -10.73 -3.18 10.31
C LEU A 33 -11.12 -4.65 10.49
N SER A 34 -10.55 -5.35 11.47
CA SER A 34 -10.91 -6.72 11.80
C SER A 34 -12.36 -6.86 12.25
N TRP A 35 -12.89 -5.86 12.95
CA TRP A 35 -14.32 -5.82 13.29
C TRP A 35 -15.20 -5.73 12.05
N LEU A 36 -14.77 -4.96 11.03
CA LEU A 36 -15.50 -4.80 9.77
C LEU A 36 -15.39 -6.03 8.84
N MET A 37 -14.39 -6.90 9.03
CA MET A 37 -14.22 -8.11 8.23
C MET A 37 -15.37 -9.11 8.43
N VAL A 38 -15.91 -9.21 9.64
CA VAL A 38 -17.00 -10.15 9.97
C VAL A 38 -18.32 -9.38 9.88
N LEU A 39 -19.05 -9.57 8.78
CA LEU A 39 -20.35 -8.92 8.57
C LEU A 39 -21.43 -9.55 9.45
N ASP A 40 -22.43 -8.75 9.84
CA ASP A 40 -23.60 -9.26 10.54
C ASP A 40 -24.57 -9.93 9.54
N PRO A 41 -24.90 -11.23 9.67
CA PRO A 41 -25.85 -11.90 8.78
C PRO A 41 -27.23 -11.22 8.73
N GLN A 42 -27.63 -10.49 9.78
CA GLN A 42 -28.90 -9.74 9.81
C GLN A 42 -28.94 -8.61 8.76
N SER A 43 -27.78 -8.15 8.28
CA SER A 43 -27.69 -7.16 7.20
C SER A 43 -28.01 -7.72 5.81
N GLY A 44 -28.29 -9.03 5.69
CA GLY A 44 -28.51 -9.71 4.42
C GLY A 44 -27.22 -10.07 3.66
N ALA A 45 -26.06 -9.82 4.28
CA ALA A 45 -24.75 -10.21 3.77
C ALA A 45 -24.02 -11.08 4.78
N ALA A 46 -23.29 -12.09 4.27
CA ALA A 46 -22.47 -12.97 5.09
C ALA A 46 -21.01 -12.90 4.64
N MET A 47 -20.09 -13.22 5.57
CA MET A 47 -18.65 -13.17 5.32
C MET A 47 -18.21 -14.13 4.20
N MET A 48 -18.82 -15.33 4.15
CA MET A 48 -18.54 -16.35 3.16
C MET A 48 -19.84 -16.89 2.58
N VAL A 49 -19.97 -16.84 1.25
CA VAL A 49 -21.18 -17.25 0.53
C VAL A 49 -20.78 -18.08 -0.68
N THR A 50 -21.48 -19.20 -0.89
CA THR A 50 -21.35 -20.04 -2.08
C THR A 50 -22.74 -20.46 -2.54
N GLY A 51 -23.02 -20.38 -3.85
CA GLY A 51 -24.34 -20.74 -4.38
C GLY A 51 -25.53 -20.00 -3.74
N LYS A 52 -25.35 -18.76 -3.28
CA LYS A 52 -26.30 -17.96 -2.46
C LYS A 52 -26.58 -18.51 -1.06
N GLN A 53 -25.93 -19.59 -0.65
CA GLN A 53 -25.96 -20.12 0.71
C GLN A 53 -24.84 -19.48 1.52
N ARG A 54 -25.16 -19.08 2.75
CA ARG A 54 -24.14 -18.62 3.69
C ARG A 54 -23.44 -19.80 4.35
N VAL A 55 -22.17 -19.63 4.67
CA VAL A 55 -21.44 -20.56 5.54
C VAL A 55 -21.60 -20.11 7.01
N ALA A 56 -21.84 -21.06 7.90
CA ALA A 56 -21.99 -20.84 9.33
C ALA A 56 -20.76 -20.14 9.92
N TYR A 57 -20.97 -19.28 10.92
CA TYR A 57 -19.88 -18.58 11.60
C TYR A 57 -19.24 -19.47 12.66
N GLU A 58 -18.65 -20.57 12.21
CA GLU A 58 -17.86 -21.49 13.00
C GLU A 58 -16.38 -21.08 13.00
N SER A 59 -15.62 -21.62 13.96
CA SER A 59 -14.21 -21.27 14.14
C SER A 59 -13.36 -21.49 12.88
N GLU A 60 -13.63 -22.55 12.12
CA GLU A 60 -12.95 -22.85 10.85
C GLU A 60 -13.25 -21.79 9.77
N ALA A 61 -14.53 -21.47 9.59
CA ALA A 61 -14.99 -20.51 8.58
C ALA A 61 -14.49 -19.09 8.88
N LEU A 62 -14.60 -18.62 10.13
CA LEU A 62 -14.11 -17.30 10.51
C LEU A 62 -12.58 -17.22 10.42
N ALA A 63 -11.86 -18.26 10.85
CA ALA A 63 -10.39 -18.28 10.75
C ALA A 63 -9.91 -18.25 9.30
N PHE A 64 -10.55 -19.03 8.42
CA PHE A 64 -10.25 -19.08 6.99
C PHE A 64 -10.53 -17.74 6.31
N ALA A 65 -11.77 -17.26 6.41
CA ALA A 65 -12.21 -16.06 5.72
C ALA A 65 -11.45 -14.81 6.21
N THR A 66 -11.23 -14.68 7.52
CA THR A 66 -10.43 -13.57 8.05
C THR A 66 -9.00 -13.62 7.52
N THR A 67 -8.39 -14.80 7.47
CA THR A 67 -7.02 -14.96 6.99
C THR A 67 -6.88 -14.59 5.52
N LEU A 68 -7.85 -14.92 4.67
CA LEU A 68 -7.84 -14.47 3.28
C LEU A 68 -7.88 -12.94 3.15
N ILE A 69 -8.76 -12.28 3.90
CA ILE A 69 -8.85 -10.81 3.88
C ILE A 69 -7.59 -10.20 4.52
N ALA A 70 -7.06 -10.81 5.58
CA ALA A 70 -5.84 -10.38 6.24
C ALA A 70 -4.63 -10.53 5.31
N SER A 71 -4.51 -11.61 4.54
CA SER A 71 -3.45 -11.78 3.53
C SER A 71 -3.51 -10.69 2.46
N LEU A 72 -4.70 -10.22 2.08
CA LEU A 72 -4.85 -9.05 1.19
C LEU A 72 -4.32 -7.77 1.86
N LEU A 73 -4.82 -7.44 3.05
CA LEU A 73 -4.50 -6.18 3.75
C LEU A 73 -3.05 -6.13 4.24
N PHE A 74 -2.62 -7.15 4.98
CA PHE A 74 -1.24 -7.26 5.50
C PHE A 74 -0.24 -7.55 4.40
N GLY A 75 -0.63 -8.27 3.34
CA GLY A 75 0.20 -8.45 2.16
C GLY A 75 0.62 -7.11 1.56
N LEU A 76 -0.21 -6.07 1.61
CA LEU A 76 0.21 -4.73 1.18
C LEU A 76 0.84 -3.93 2.32
N ALA A 77 0.10 -3.74 3.40
CA ALA A 77 0.47 -2.84 4.49
C ALA A 77 1.74 -3.31 5.23
N GLY A 78 1.94 -4.63 5.37
CA GLY A 78 3.01 -5.22 6.15
C GLY A 78 4.39 -4.77 5.69
N PHE A 79 4.64 -4.69 4.39
CA PHE A 79 5.90 -4.18 3.84
C PHE A 79 6.14 -2.71 4.20
N TYR A 80 5.13 -1.86 4.01
CA TYR A 80 5.25 -0.43 4.31
C TYR A 80 5.45 -0.15 5.80
N LEU A 81 4.86 -0.98 6.66
CA LEU A 81 5.03 -0.94 8.11
C LEU A 81 6.41 -1.47 8.57
N ALA A 82 6.93 -2.51 7.92
CA ALA A 82 8.21 -3.12 8.28
C ALA A 82 9.43 -2.28 7.85
N ARG A 83 9.29 -1.52 6.76
CA ARG A 83 10.39 -0.84 6.06
C ARG A 83 10.82 0.49 6.70
N GLY A 84 12.04 0.94 6.39
CA GLY A 84 12.53 2.30 6.64
C GLY A 84 13.40 2.44 7.88
N ARG A 85 13.84 1.33 8.47
CA ARG A 85 14.76 1.39 9.61
C ARG A 85 16.11 1.91 9.19
N SER A 86 16.64 1.45 8.06
CA SER A 86 17.93 1.95 7.57
C SER A 86 17.92 3.45 7.28
N GLN A 87 16.79 3.97 6.75
CA GLN A 87 16.63 5.39 6.47
C GLN A 87 16.54 6.22 7.74
N GLU A 88 15.82 5.72 8.75
CA GLU A 88 15.76 6.40 10.03
C GLU A 88 17.14 6.47 10.67
N ASP A 89 17.92 5.38 10.64
CA ASP A 89 19.26 5.36 11.23
C ASP A 89 20.23 6.34 10.53
N LEU A 90 20.07 6.53 9.21
CA LEU A 90 20.79 7.57 8.46
C LEU A 90 20.33 8.98 8.84
N ARG A 91 19.02 9.19 9.00
CA ARG A 91 18.42 10.49 9.32
C ARG A 91 18.77 10.96 10.73
N THR A 92 18.80 10.04 11.70
CA THR A 92 19.13 10.33 13.09
C THR A 92 20.63 10.33 13.38
N GLY A 93 21.47 10.03 12.37
CA GLY A 93 22.93 9.95 12.53
C GLY A 93 23.42 8.72 13.33
N THR A 94 22.55 7.77 13.65
CA THR A 94 22.91 6.56 14.43
C THR A 94 23.61 5.51 13.55
N ALA A 95 23.52 5.63 12.24
CA ALA A 95 24.18 4.78 11.26
C ALA A 95 25.69 4.61 11.51
N ALA A 96 26.41 5.69 11.83
CA ALA A 96 27.85 5.65 12.10
C ALA A 96 28.18 4.85 13.38
N VAL A 97 27.36 5.02 14.42
CA VAL A 97 27.49 4.25 15.67
C VAL A 97 27.26 2.77 15.41
N LEU A 98 26.20 2.41 14.67
CA LEU A 98 25.91 1.03 14.29
C LEU A 98 27.03 0.41 13.43
N ALA A 99 27.68 1.20 12.58
CA ALA A 99 28.82 0.77 11.78
C ALA A 99 30.05 0.43 12.63
N ALA A 100 30.27 1.16 13.72
CA ALA A 100 31.40 0.96 14.64
C ALA A 100 31.22 -0.23 15.60
N THR A 101 30.02 -0.83 15.69
CA THR A 101 29.79 -1.97 16.60
C THR A 101 30.50 -3.26 16.13
N PRO A 102 30.75 -4.25 17.01
CA PRO A 102 31.33 -5.54 16.61
C PRO A 102 30.34 -6.50 15.90
N VAL A 103 29.12 -6.04 15.61
CA VAL A 103 28.02 -6.86 15.04
C VAL A 103 28.25 -7.12 13.56
N SER A 104 28.07 -8.36 13.11
CA SER A 104 28.16 -8.66 11.68
C SER A 104 26.94 -8.16 10.90
N ASN A 105 27.09 -7.97 9.59
CA ASN A 105 25.99 -7.55 8.71
C ASN A 105 24.80 -8.52 8.78
N ALA A 106 25.08 -9.83 8.74
CA ALA A 106 24.05 -10.86 8.83
C ALA A 106 23.31 -10.82 10.17
N GLN A 107 24.02 -10.59 11.29
CA GLN A 107 23.39 -10.47 12.61
C GLN A 107 22.51 -9.23 12.71
N LEU A 108 22.95 -8.09 12.16
CA LEU A 108 22.18 -6.85 12.15
C LEU A 108 20.92 -6.98 11.28
N LEU A 109 21.06 -7.52 10.06
CA LEU A 109 19.92 -7.75 9.18
C LEU A 109 18.95 -8.79 9.74
N GLY A 110 19.47 -9.87 10.33
CA GLY A 110 18.65 -10.88 11.01
C GLY A 110 17.87 -10.29 12.18
N ALA A 111 18.49 -9.43 13.00
CA ALA A 111 17.80 -8.74 14.08
C ALA A 111 16.69 -7.80 13.58
N ARG A 112 16.95 -7.08 12.48
CA ARG A 112 15.95 -6.21 11.82
C ARG A 112 14.81 -7.01 11.22
N TRP A 113 15.10 -8.15 10.60
CA TRP A 113 14.10 -9.05 10.05
C TRP A 113 13.22 -9.62 11.16
N LEU A 114 13.82 -10.18 12.22
CA LEU A 114 13.08 -10.70 13.38
C LEU A 114 12.23 -9.62 14.05
N GLY A 115 12.77 -8.40 14.24
CA GLY A 115 12.01 -7.29 14.80
C GLY A 115 10.84 -6.84 13.92
N ALA A 116 11.01 -6.85 12.59
CA ALA A 116 9.94 -6.53 11.64
C ALA A 116 8.88 -7.65 11.60
N PHE A 117 9.30 -8.90 11.42
CA PHE A 117 8.41 -10.06 11.37
C PHE A 117 7.65 -10.22 12.69
N GLY A 118 8.32 -10.12 13.84
CA GLY A 118 7.68 -10.17 15.15
C GLY A 118 6.66 -9.05 15.39
N PHE A 119 6.94 -7.84 14.91
CA PHE A 119 5.98 -6.74 14.95
C PHE A 119 4.73 -7.03 14.10
N LEU A 120 4.91 -7.52 12.87
CA LEU A 120 3.80 -7.90 11.98
C LEU A 120 3.00 -9.07 12.55
N MET A 121 3.67 -10.09 13.10
CA MET A 121 3.02 -11.22 13.78
C MET A 121 2.21 -10.76 14.98
N THR A 122 2.69 -9.76 15.74
CA THR A 122 1.92 -9.17 16.85
C THR A 122 0.61 -8.57 16.34
N LEU A 123 0.63 -7.86 15.21
CA LEU A 123 -0.60 -7.34 14.59
C LEU A 123 -1.51 -8.47 14.08
N GLY A 124 -0.95 -9.55 13.53
CA GLY A 124 -1.72 -10.76 13.17
C GLY A 124 -2.39 -11.43 14.38
N VAL A 125 -1.72 -11.47 15.53
CA VAL A 125 -2.31 -11.93 16.80
C VAL A 125 -3.45 -10.99 17.23
N VAL A 126 -3.31 -9.68 17.07
CA VAL A 126 -4.40 -8.73 17.37
C VAL A 126 -5.63 -8.99 16.48
N VAL A 127 -5.44 -9.27 15.19
CA VAL A 127 -6.54 -9.70 14.31
C VAL A 127 -7.20 -10.95 14.89
N MET A 128 -6.42 -11.99 15.17
CA MET A 128 -6.92 -13.25 15.72
C MET A 128 -7.73 -13.05 17.00
N LEU A 129 -7.21 -12.28 17.95
CA LEU A 129 -7.90 -11.99 19.22
C LEU A 129 -9.20 -11.19 18.99
N THR A 130 -9.20 -10.26 18.03
CA THR A 130 -10.41 -9.53 17.66
C THR A 130 -11.47 -10.47 17.08
N ILE A 131 -11.07 -11.44 16.25
CA ILE A 131 -12.00 -12.43 15.70
C ILE A 131 -12.50 -13.39 16.78
N TRP A 132 -11.69 -13.74 17.79
CA TRP A 132 -12.19 -14.52 18.92
C TRP A 132 -13.33 -13.81 19.64
N VAL A 133 -13.20 -12.49 19.85
CA VAL A 133 -14.30 -11.69 20.41
C VAL A 133 -15.50 -11.71 19.48
N LEU A 134 -15.32 -11.58 18.16
CA LEU A 134 -16.42 -11.65 17.19
C LEU A 134 -17.07 -13.04 17.12
N GLN A 135 -16.32 -14.13 17.25
CA GLN A 135 -16.86 -15.49 17.35
C GLN A 135 -17.74 -15.63 18.59
N LEU A 136 -17.37 -15.01 19.72
CA LEU A 136 -18.19 -15.04 20.93
C LEU A 136 -19.47 -14.18 20.81
N VAL A 137 -19.47 -13.15 19.97
CA VAL A 137 -20.61 -12.24 19.80
C VAL A 137 -21.54 -12.69 18.66
N ARG A 138 -21.00 -13.25 17.57
CA ARG A 138 -21.71 -13.54 16.31
C ARG A 138 -21.56 -14.99 15.84
N GLY A 139 -20.75 -15.79 16.52
CA GLY A 139 -20.45 -17.16 16.10
C GLY A 139 -21.61 -18.12 16.36
N GLU A 140 -21.69 -19.16 15.53
CA GLU A 140 -22.75 -20.17 15.55
C GLU A 140 -22.25 -21.53 16.09
N GLY A 141 -21.09 -21.54 16.75
CA GLY A 141 -20.46 -22.73 17.30
C GLY A 141 -19.38 -22.41 18.33
N PRO A 142 -18.79 -23.44 18.99
CA PRO A 142 -17.80 -23.24 20.03
C PRO A 142 -16.53 -22.57 19.50
N LEU A 143 -15.90 -21.75 20.34
CA LEU A 143 -14.59 -21.17 20.05
C LEU A 143 -13.53 -22.27 20.14
N GLN A 144 -12.97 -22.63 18.99
CA GLN A 144 -11.84 -23.56 18.88
C GLN A 144 -10.59 -22.75 18.54
N PRO A 145 -9.56 -22.69 19.41
CA PRO A 145 -8.36 -21.88 19.16
C PRO A 145 -7.47 -22.39 18.03
N LEU A 146 -7.47 -23.71 17.78
CA LEU A 146 -6.53 -24.36 16.88
C LEU A 146 -6.65 -23.90 15.40
N PRO A 147 -7.85 -23.81 14.80
CA PRO A 147 -8.04 -23.30 13.44
C PRO A 147 -7.43 -21.91 13.23
N TYR A 148 -7.64 -21.00 14.19
CA TYR A 148 -7.07 -19.66 14.15
C TYR A 148 -5.55 -19.66 14.21
N LEU A 149 -4.96 -20.50 15.05
CA LEU A 149 -3.50 -20.60 15.16
C LEU A 149 -2.88 -21.19 13.87
N GLN A 150 -3.49 -22.22 13.31
CA GLN A 150 -3.06 -22.81 12.04
C GLN A 150 -3.14 -21.78 10.92
N MET A 151 -4.21 -21.01 10.85
CA MET A 151 -4.39 -19.94 9.87
C MET A 151 -3.40 -18.79 10.05
N LEU A 152 -3.10 -18.40 11.29
CA LEU A 152 -2.08 -17.40 11.59
C LEU A 152 -0.68 -17.86 11.13
N VAL A 153 -0.31 -19.11 11.43
CA VAL A 153 1.04 -19.64 11.18
C VAL A 153 1.23 -20.10 9.73
N LEU A 154 0.30 -20.88 9.19
CA LEU A 154 0.43 -21.48 7.86
C LEU A 154 -0.24 -20.63 6.76
N GLY A 155 -1.28 -19.86 7.11
CA GLY A 155 -1.96 -18.98 6.17
C GLY A 155 -1.28 -17.61 6.06
N LEU A 156 -1.23 -16.85 7.16
CA LEU A 156 -0.81 -15.44 7.16
C LEU A 156 0.70 -15.24 7.28
N ALA A 157 1.39 -16.00 8.14
CA ALA A 157 2.80 -15.78 8.42
C ALA A 157 3.73 -15.84 7.19
N PRO A 158 3.54 -16.72 6.17
CA PRO A 158 4.38 -16.70 4.98
C PRO A 158 4.38 -15.33 4.26
N GLY A 159 3.21 -14.70 4.14
CA GLY A 159 3.07 -13.35 3.59
C GLY A 159 3.76 -12.29 4.46
N LEU A 160 3.65 -12.40 5.79
CA LEU A 160 4.33 -11.48 6.73
C LEU A 160 5.86 -11.64 6.69
N MET A 161 6.36 -12.87 6.52
CA MET A 161 7.78 -13.14 6.32
C MET A 161 8.29 -12.47 5.05
N LEU A 162 7.54 -12.57 3.95
CA LEU A 162 7.89 -11.94 2.67
C LEU A 162 7.94 -10.41 2.80
N CYS A 163 6.93 -9.82 3.46
CA CYS A 163 6.90 -8.39 3.78
C CYS A 163 8.18 -7.96 4.52
N ALA A 164 8.55 -8.68 5.58
CA ALA A 164 9.73 -8.38 6.38
C ALA A 164 11.04 -8.56 5.57
N SER A 165 11.16 -9.64 4.81
CA SER A 165 12.35 -9.93 4.00
C SER A 165 12.57 -8.88 2.89
N LEU A 166 11.51 -8.49 2.19
CA LEU A 166 11.60 -7.46 1.15
C LEU A 166 11.80 -6.06 1.73
N ALA A 167 11.25 -5.77 2.90
CA ALA A 167 11.53 -4.54 3.62
C ALA A 167 13.02 -4.44 3.98
N VAL A 168 13.61 -5.52 4.50
CA VAL A 168 15.05 -5.60 4.81
C VAL A 168 15.90 -5.48 3.55
N LEU A 169 15.56 -6.18 2.46
CA LEU A 169 16.25 -6.04 1.17
C LEU A 169 16.19 -4.60 0.64
N SER A 170 15.01 -3.97 0.70
CA SER A 170 14.81 -2.60 0.23
C SER A 170 15.60 -1.59 1.07
N ASP A 171 15.75 -1.86 2.36
CA ASP A 171 16.56 -1.06 3.29
C ASP A 171 18.07 -1.35 3.19
N ALA A 172 18.45 -2.50 2.63
CA ALA A 172 19.85 -2.90 2.46
C ALA A 172 20.49 -2.34 1.17
N TRP A 173 19.68 -2.12 0.13
CA TRP A 173 20.18 -1.73 -1.19
C TRP A 173 19.69 -0.34 -1.61
N ALA A 174 20.64 0.61 -1.74
CA ALA A 174 20.36 2.04 -2.00
C ALA A 174 19.36 2.35 -3.14
N PRO A 175 19.37 1.63 -4.29
CA PRO A 175 18.38 1.83 -5.34
C PRO A 175 16.94 1.53 -4.93
N LEU A 176 16.73 0.57 -4.03
CA LEU A 176 15.41 0.19 -3.52
C LEU A 176 14.99 1.00 -2.29
N MET A 177 15.90 1.73 -1.63
CA MET A 177 15.56 2.52 -0.44
C MET A 177 14.50 3.60 -0.73
N GLY A 178 14.39 4.12 -1.96
CA GLY A 178 13.37 5.11 -2.34
C GLY A 178 12.04 4.51 -2.84
N LYS A 179 11.25 5.34 -3.55
CA LYS A 179 9.94 4.97 -4.13
C LYS A 179 9.97 3.79 -5.10
N ARG A 180 11.16 3.41 -5.60
CA ARG A 180 11.34 2.25 -6.47
C ARG A 180 11.07 0.93 -5.76
N GLY A 181 11.54 0.79 -4.51
CA GLY A 181 11.23 -0.38 -3.70
C GLY A 181 9.73 -0.47 -3.39
N ASP A 182 9.08 0.69 -3.20
CA ASP A 182 7.63 0.75 -2.95
C ASP A 182 6.84 0.26 -4.17
N ALA A 183 7.19 0.78 -5.35
CA ALA A 183 6.57 0.37 -6.61
C ALA A 183 6.82 -1.09 -6.94
N LEU A 184 8.07 -1.56 -6.80
CA LEU A 184 8.42 -2.96 -7.05
C LEU A 184 7.64 -3.90 -6.12
N TYR A 185 7.51 -3.54 -4.85
CA TYR A 185 6.74 -4.32 -3.91
C TYR A 185 5.25 -4.36 -4.27
N TRP A 186 4.67 -3.22 -4.63
CA TRP A 186 3.27 -3.18 -5.05
C TRP A 186 3.02 -4.04 -6.29
N LEU A 187 3.92 -4.01 -7.29
CA LEU A 187 3.85 -4.89 -8.45
C LEU A 187 3.95 -6.37 -8.07
N LEU A 188 4.86 -6.73 -7.16
CA LEU A 188 4.98 -8.09 -6.65
C LEU A 188 3.69 -8.53 -5.94
N TRP A 189 3.16 -7.69 -5.06
CA TRP A 189 1.90 -7.95 -4.34
C TRP A 189 0.74 -8.15 -5.32
N MET A 190 0.66 -7.37 -6.40
CA MET A 190 -0.32 -7.59 -7.47
C MET A 190 -0.13 -8.90 -8.22
N ALA A 191 1.12 -9.26 -8.53
CA ALA A 191 1.42 -10.52 -9.18
C ALA A 191 0.99 -11.74 -8.35
N GLN A 192 0.98 -11.64 -7.01
CA GLN A 192 0.49 -12.73 -6.14
C GLN A 192 -1.00 -13.05 -6.39
N PHE A 193 -1.83 -12.06 -6.72
CA PHE A 193 -3.26 -12.30 -7.00
C PHE A 193 -3.52 -12.86 -8.40
N ALA A 194 -2.55 -12.78 -9.32
CA ALA A 194 -2.68 -13.39 -10.65
C ALA A 194 -2.75 -14.93 -10.59
N PHE A 195 -2.31 -15.54 -9.49
CA PHE A 195 -2.43 -16.98 -9.26
C PHE A 195 -3.87 -17.46 -9.03
N ILE A 196 -4.79 -16.56 -8.64
CA ILE A 196 -6.21 -16.91 -8.44
C ILE A 196 -6.88 -17.30 -9.77
N PRO A 197 -6.95 -16.41 -10.79
CA PRO A 197 -7.54 -16.77 -12.07
C PRO A 197 -6.75 -17.87 -12.79
N ALA A 198 -5.42 -17.96 -12.59
CA ALA A 198 -4.63 -19.05 -13.15
C ALA A 198 -5.02 -20.42 -12.59
N ALA A 199 -5.42 -20.51 -11.32
CA ALA A 199 -5.78 -21.77 -10.66
C ALA A 199 -7.28 -22.09 -10.73
N LEU A 200 -8.16 -21.07 -10.70
CA LEU A 200 -9.61 -21.24 -10.64
C LEU A 200 -10.34 -20.88 -11.95
N GLY A 201 -9.67 -20.17 -12.88
CA GLY A 201 -10.31 -19.65 -14.10
C GLY A 201 -10.19 -20.52 -15.34
N GLN A 202 -9.45 -21.64 -15.29
CA GLN A 202 -9.14 -22.43 -16.50
C GLN A 202 -10.20 -23.48 -16.88
N GLY A 203 -11.33 -23.58 -16.18
CA GLY A 203 -12.38 -24.57 -16.47
C GLY A 203 -11.95 -26.04 -16.30
N GLY A 204 -10.69 -26.29 -15.92
CA GLY A 204 -10.16 -27.60 -15.56
C GLY A 204 -10.52 -28.00 -14.12
N PRO A 205 -10.17 -29.23 -13.71
CA PRO A 205 -10.41 -29.68 -12.35
C PRO A 205 -9.69 -28.76 -11.36
N VAL A 206 -10.37 -28.39 -10.27
CA VAL A 206 -9.81 -27.57 -9.19
C VAL A 206 -8.69 -28.37 -8.54
N THR A 207 -7.47 -28.10 -9.01
CA THR A 207 -6.13 -28.64 -8.76
C THR A 207 -5.23 -27.90 -7.76
N LEU A 208 -4.65 -28.53 -6.72
CA LEU A 208 -3.43 -27.97 -6.12
C LEU A 208 -2.26 -28.26 -7.05
N SER A 209 -1.43 -27.26 -7.28
CA SER A 209 -0.26 -27.34 -8.16
C SER A 209 0.98 -26.88 -7.42
N GLY A 210 2.12 -27.52 -7.69
CA GLY A 210 3.42 -27.14 -7.11
C GLY A 210 3.78 -25.67 -7.37
N TRP A 211 3.30 -25.08 -8.47
CA TRP A 211 3.50 -23.67 -8.81
C TRP A 211 2.87 -22.69 -7.80
N GLN A 212 1.86 -23.10 -7.04
CA GLN A 212 1.23 -22.26 -6.03
C GLN A 212 2.15 -22.00 -4.82
N VAL A 213 3.33 -22.62 -4.75
CA VAL A 213 4.37 -22.25 -3.78
C VAL A 213 4.84 -20.80 -3.97
N PHE A 214 4.74 -20.25 -5.18
CA PHE A 214 5.07 -18.86 -5.49
C PHE A 214 3.96 -17.87 -5.13
N ASP A 215 2.75 -18.36 -4.82
CA ASP A 215 1.73 -17.58 -4.11
C ASP A 215 2.03 -17.65 -2.60
N ILE A 216 2.92 -16.76 -2.18
CA ILE A 216 3.40 -16.66 -0.81
C ILE A 216 2.33 -16.07 0.11
N ASN A 217 1.43 -15.21 -0.39
CA ASN A 217 0.27 -14.76 0.39
C ASN A 217 -0.76 -15.89 0.62
N GLY A 218 -0.74 -16.91 -0.24
CA GLY A 218 -1.46 -18.17 -0.06
C GLY A 218 -2.93 -18.13 -0.40
N VAL A 219 -3.40 -17.07 -1.04
CA VAL A 219 -4.82 -16.90 -1.35
C VAL A 219 -5.30 -17.97 -2.34
N SER A 220 -4.56 -18.22 -3.41
CA SER A 220 -4.87 -19.25 -4.41
C SER A 220 -4.91 -20.67 -3.84
N PRO A 221 -3.84 -21.20 -3.18
CA PRO A 221 -3.88 -22.56 -2.65
C PRO A 221 -4.93 -22.75 -1.54
N LEU A 222 -5.20 -21.73 -0.72
CA LEU A 222 -6.26 -21.79 0.28
C LEU A 222 -7.65 -21.84 -0.37
N LEU A 223 -7.91 -21.01 -1.39
CA LEU A 223 -9.18 -21.02 -2.13
C LEU A 223 -9.39 -22.33 -2.90
N VAL A 224 -8.34 -22.87 -3.52
CA VAL A 224 -8.40 -24.18 -4.19
C VAL A 224 -8.71 -25.30 -3.19
N SER A 225 -8.04 -25.31 -2.04
CA SER A 225 -8.27 -26.33 -1.00
C SER A 225 -9.68 -26.29 -0.44
N ILE A 226 -10.23 -25.10 -0.13
CA ILE A 226 -11.62 -25.01 0.36
C ILE A 226 -12.64 -25.38 -0.72
N SER A 227 -12.38 -24.99 -1.97
CA SER A 227 -13.24 -25.31 -3.11
C SER A 227 -13.34 -26.81 -3.34
N ARG A 228 -12.21 -27.53 -3.20
CA ARG A 228 -12.17 -29.00 -3.22
C ARG A 228 -12.92 -29.62 -2.05
N LEU A 229 -12.71 -29.07 -0.85
CA LEU A 229 -13.25 -29.63 0.38
C LEU A 229 -14.77 -29.50 0.45
N MET A 230 -15.32 -28.40 -0.07
CA MET A 230 -16.76 -28.16 -0.10
C MET A 230 -17.43 -28.54 -1.43
N ASP A 231 -16.66 -29.04 -2.40
CA ASP A 231 -17.11 -29.33 -3.77
C ASP A 231 -17.84 -28.15 -4.44
N VAL A 232 -17.26 -26.94 -4.30
CA VAL A 232 -17.81 -25.70 -4.88
C VAL A 232 -16.88 -25.10 -5.91
N THR A 233 -17.46 -24.55 -6.98
CA THR A 233 -16.70 -23.90 -8.07
C THR A 233 -16.55 -22.39 -7.88
N SER A 234 -17.40 -21.78 -7.07
CA SER A 234 -17.36 -20.34 -6.77
C SER A 234 -17.67 -20.08 -5.30
N MET A 235 -16.89 -19.17 -4.72
CA MET A 235 -17.03 -18.75 -3.34
C MET A 235 -16.72 -17.25 -3.27
N SER A 236 -17.63 -16.50 -2.67
CA SER A 236 -17.36 -15.12 -2.25
C SER A 236 -16.83 -15.13 -0.82
N VAL A 237 -15.72 -14.44 -0.59
CA VAL A 237 -15.13 -14.22 0.73
C VAL A 237 -14.92 -12.72 0.92
N GLY A 238 -15.35 -12.18 2.06
CA GLY A 238 -15.27 -10.75 2.36
C GLY A 238 -16.57 -9.98 2.17
N GLY A 239 -17.70 -10.71 2.05
CA GLY A 239 -19.03 -10.13 1.99
C GLY A 239 -19.76 -10.45 0.70
N GLY A 240 -20.87 -11.18 0.81
CA GLY A 240 -21.78 -11.43 -0.29
C GLY A 240 -23.22 -11.49 0.19
N PRO A 241 -24.19 -11.08 -0.65
CA PRO A 241 -25.60 -11.30 -0.36
C PRO A 241 -25.89 -12.80 -0.36
N PHE A 242 -26.75 -13.24 0.55
CA PHE A 242 -27.22 -14.64 0.62
C PHE A 242 -28.74 -14.70 0.68
N ASP A 243 -29.29 -15.86 0.35
CA ASP A 243 -30.71 -16.14 0.48
C ASP A 243 -30.96 -16.79 1.85
N ALA A 244 -31.68 -16.09 2.73
CA ALA A 244 -31.98 -16.55 4.09
C ALA A 244 -32.92 -17.77 4.13
N THR A 245 -33.57 -18.11 3.00
CA THR A 245 -34.45 -19.28 2.90
C THR A 245 -33.68 -20.58 2.66
N LEU A 246 -32.42 -20.49 2.20
CA LEU A 246 -31.60 -21.67 1.93
C LEU A 246 -30.91 -22.17 3.20
N PRO A 247 -30.61 -23.49 3.29
CA PRO A 247 -29.91 -24.03 4.44
C PRO A 247 -28.50 -23.47 4.54
N VAL A 248 -28.05 -23.32 5.79
CA VAL A 248 -26.70 -22.87 6.13
C VAL A 248 -25.71 -24.00 5.86
N LEU A 249 -24.60 -23.67 5.22
CA LEU A 249 -23.51 -24.61 5.00
C LEU A 249 -22.56 -24.59 6.20
N HIS A 250 -22.09 -25.75 6.62
CA HIS A 250 -21.09 -25.87 7.70
C HIS A 250 -19.72 -26.11 7.09
N MET A 251 -18.68 -25.56 7.72
CA MET A 251 -17.32 -25.73 7.18
C MET A 251 -16.77 -27.09 7.65
N PRO A 252 -16.53 -28.05 6.74
CA PRO A 252 -15.95 -29.33 7.11
C PRO A 252 -14.55 -29.17 7.68
N GLU A 253 -14.20 -30.04 8.64
CA GLU A 253 -12.85 -30.16 9.15
C GLU A 253 -11.90 -30.76 8.08
N GLY A 254 -10.59 -30.50 8.20
CA GLY A 254 -9.59 -31.16 7.36
C GLY A 254 -9.05 -30.36 6.19
N LEU A 255 -9.13 -29.01 6.23
CA LEU A 255 -8.51 -28.15 5.22
C LEU A 255 -7.00 -28.43 5.01
N TRP A 256 -6.28 -28.75 6.08
CA TRP A 256 -4.84 -28.91 6.08
C TRP A 256 -4.39 -30.29 5.60
N THR A 257 -4.40 -30.48 4.28
CA THR A 257 -3.77 -31.64 3.64
C THR A 257 -2.24 -31.54 3.69
N ARG A 258 -1.54 -32.69 3.60
CA ARG A 258 -0.07 -32.73 3.56
C ARG A 258 0.50 -31.88 2.41
N GLU A 259 -0.19 -31.87 1.27
CA GLU A 259 0.15 -31.06 0.09
C GLU A 259 0.06 -29.57 0.39
N LEU A 260 -1.04 -29.10 0.98
CA LEU A 260 -1.21 -27.69 1.33
C LEU A 260 -0.15 -27.25 2.35
N VAL A 261 0.09 -28.05 3.39
CA VAL A 261 1.12 -27.76 4.40
C VAL A 261 2.50 -27.66 3.74
N ALA A 262 2.85 -28.60 2.86
CA ALA A 262 4.12 -28.56 2.13
C ALA A 262 4.25 -27.30 1.25
N LEU A 263 3.17 -26.89 0.57
CA LEU A 263 3.15 -25.63 -0.18
C LEU A 263 3.36 -24.41 0.71
N ARG A 264 2.80 -24.38 1.93
CA ARG A 264 2.97 -23.26 2.86
C ARG A 264 4.37 -23.19 3.47
N LEU A 265 4.92 -24.33 3.87
CA LEU A 265 6.31 -24.40 4.32
C LEU A 265 7.28 -24.03 3.19
N GLY A 266 7.01 -24.47 1.96
CA GLY A 266 7.76 -24.06 0.77
C GLY A 266 7.71 -22.55 0.55
N SER A 267 6.53 -21.94 0.65
CA SER A 267 6.39 -20.48 0.55
C SER A 267 7.11 -19.73 1.67
N MET A 268 7.15 -20.25 2.90
CA MET A 268 7.95 -19.66 3.99
C MET A 268 9.45 -19.66 3.65
N LEU A 269 9.96 -20.75 3.07
CA LEU A 269 11.35 -20.81 2.62
C LEU A 269 11.62 -19.81 1.49
N LEU A 270 10.72 -19.73 0.51
CA LEU A 270 10.82 -18.73 -0.57
C LEU A 270 10.74 -17.29 -0.05
N ALA A 271 9.92 -17.04 0.98
CA ALA A 271 9.80 -15.73 1.62
C ALA A 271 11.10 -15.27 2.30
N LEU A 272 12.04 -16.17 2.60
CA LEU A 272 13.37 -15.83 3.15
C LEU A 272 14.40 -15.51 2.06
N LEU A 273 14.18 -15.93 0.81
CA LEU A 273 15.13 -15.70 -0.29
C LEU A 273 15.58 -14.24 -0.46
N PRO A 274 14.73 -13.21 -0.27
CA PRO A 274 15.18 -11.82 -0.36
C PRO A 274 16.27 -11.43 0.65
N LEU A 275 16.44 -12.16 1.75
CA LEU A 275 17.50 -11.91 2.73
C LEU A 275 18.90 -12.25 2.19
N TRP A 276 19.01 -13.19 1.26
CA TRP A 276 20.28 -13.56 0.64
C TRP A 276 20.93 -12.39 -0.12
N PRO A 277 20.27 -11.77 -1.13
CA PRO A 277 20.82 -10.58 -1.76
C PRO A 277 20.91 -9.40 -0.78
N ALA A 278 20.06 -9.31 0.24
CA ALA A 278 20.18 -8.26 1.25
C ALA A 278 21.51 -8.36 2.01
N ALA A 279 21.92 -9.56 2.42
CA ALA A 279 23.18 -9.79 3.12
C ALA A 279 24.40 -9.46 2.26
N LEU A 280 24.35 -9.77 0.95
CA LEU A 280 25.42 -9.49 -0.01
C LEU A 280 25.52 -8.00 -0.37
N LEU A 281 24.38 -7.32 -0.51
CA LEU A 281 24.30 -5.92 -0.94
C LEU A 281 24.40 -4.93 0.21
N PHE A 282 24.29 -5.39 1.46
CA PHE A 282 24.38 -4.52 2.63
C PHE A 282 25.82 -4.12 2.93
N HIS A 283 26.18 -2.92 2.48
CA HIS A 283 27.49 -2.31 2.72
C HIS A 283 27.40 -1.38 3.93
N ARG A 284 27.35 -2.00 5.12
CA ARG A 284 27.33 -1.44 6.47
C ARG A 284 27.74 0.04 6.61
N TYR A 285 26.83 0.98 6.28
CA TYR A 285 26.98 2.43 6.43
C TYR A 285 28.38 3.01 6.13
N ALA A 286 29.15 2.34 5.27
CA ALA A 286 30.57 2.60 5.14
C ALA A 286 30.74 3.94 4.41
N PRO A 287 31.43 4.94 4.98
CA PRO A 287 31.42 6.31 4.45
C PRO A 287 32.01 6.43 3.03
N ASP A 288 32.85 5.47 2.64
CA ASP A 288 33.44 5.30 1.31
C ASP A 288 32.43 4.81 0.25
N ARG A 289 31.44 3.99 0.64
CA ARG A 289 30.42 3.40 -0.25
C ARG A 289 29.03 4.01 -0.10
N VAL A 290 28.69 4.50 1.08
CA VAL A 290 27.42 5.12 1.47
C VAL A 290 27.62 6.63 1.51
N LYS A 291 27.80 7.24 0.34
CA LYS A 291 27.74 8.69 0.21
C LYS A 291 26.28 9.13 0.41
N LEU A 292 26.04 10.18 1.19
CA LEU A 292 24.81 10.97 1.17
C LEU A 292 24.52 11.35 -0.28
N ARG A 293 23.67 10.54 -0.93
CA ARG A 293 23.14 10.66 -2.28
C ARG A 293 23.83 11.73 -3.15
N SER A 294 25.04 11.45 -3.66
CA SER A 294 25.57 12.28 -4.73
C SER A 294 24.68 12.09 -5.96
N ALA A 295 24.27 13.18 -6.58
CA ALA A 295 23.39 13.18 -7.76
C ALA A 295 23.92 12.35 -8.95
N GLY A 296 25.19 11.91 -8.90
CA GLY A 296 25.88 11.17 -9.94
C GLY A 296 25.78 9.64 -9.88
N GLY A 297 25.38 9.01 -8.77
CA GLY A 297 25.42 7.53 -8.62
C GLY A 297 24.30 6.75 -9.32
N ARG A 298 23.93 7.10 -10.56
CA ARG A 298 22.85 6.41 -11.29
C ARG A 298 23.37 5.14 -11.98
N TRP A 299 22.65 4.02 -11.82
CA TRP A 299 22.87 2.72 -12.48
C TRP A 299 23.08 2.89 -14.00
N GLN A 300 23.92 2.10 -14.65
CA GLN A 300 24.18 2.19 -16.10
C GLN A 300 22.88 2.14 -16.91
N LEU A 301 21.93 1.29 -16.55
CA LEU A 301 20.61 1.22 -17.19
C LEU A 301 19.73 2.47 -16.96
N VAL A 302 19.75 3.05 -15.76
CA VAL A 302 19.02 4.30 -15.49
C VAL A 302 19.69 5.47 -16.22
N ARG A 303 21.03 5.48 -16.30
CA ARG A 303 21.77 6.45 -17.11
C ARG A 303 21.48 6.27 -18.60
N ALA A 304 21.43 5.04 -19.09
CA ALA A 304 21.09 4.71 -20.47
C ALA A 304 19.65 5.12 -20.80
N LEU A 305 18.69 4.79 -19.93
CA LEU A 305 17.31 5.22 -20.06
C LEU A 305 17.20 6.75 -20.04
N LEU A 306 17.87 7.42 -19.11
CA LEU A 306 17.87 8.88 -19.05
C LEU A 306 18.58 9.51 -20.24
N TRP A 307 19.63 8.88 -20.77
CA TRP A 307 20.31 9.27 -22.00
C TRP A 307 19.36 9.16 -23.20
N LEU A 308 18.66 8.03 -23.33
CA LEU A 308 17.64 7.81 -24.35
C LEU A 308 16.47 8.80 -24.23
N LEU A 309 16.12 9.18 -23.00
CA LEU A 309 15.09 10.19 -22.71
C LEU A 309 15.62 11.63 -22.71
N GLN A 310 16.93 11.89 -22.87
CA GLN A 310 17.49 13.25 -22.93
C GLN A 310 16.81 14.17 -23.95
N PRO A 311 16.51 13.75 -25.19
CA PRO A 311 15.86 14.63 -26.17
C PRO A 311 14.51 15.14 -25.68
N VAL A 312 13.77 14.35 -24.91
CA VAL A 312 12.48 14.73 -24.31
C VAL A 312 12.68 15.48 -22.98
N MET A 313 13.67 15.11 -22.18
CA MET A 313 13.94 15.71 -20.87
C MET A 313 14.49 17.14 -20.97
N ARG A 314 15.29 17.46 -22.00
CA ARG A 314 15.84 18.82 -22.19
C ARG A 314 14.75 19.89 -22.38
N PRO A 315 13.82 19.77 -23.33
CA PRO A 315 12.74 20.74 -23.49
C PRO A 315 11.80 20.75 -22.28
N PHE A 316 11.51 19.58 -21.70
CA PHE A 316 10.70 19.49 -20.48
C PHE A 316 11.32 20.26 -19.31
N ASN A 317 12.62 20.07 -19.04
CA ASN A 317 13.33 20.79 -17.97
C ASN A 317 13.43 22.29 -18.26
N ARG A 318 13.57 22.71 -19.54
CA ARG A 318 13.50 24.12 -19.91
C ARG A 318 12.11 24.70 -19.61
N GLY A 319 11.04 23.97 -19.92
CA GLY A 319 9.67 24.34 -19.57
C GLY A 319 9.47 24.50 -18.06
N LEU A 320 9.96 23.55 -17.26
CA LEU A 320 9.93 23.65 -15.80
C LEU A 320 10.77 24.83 -15.28
N GLY A 321 11.91 25.14 -15.91
CA GLY A 321 12.71 26.31 -15.60
C GLY A 321 11.96 27.62 -15.87
N LEU A 322 11.21 27.70 -16.97
CA LEU A 322 10.33 28.84 -17.27
C LEU A 322 9.21 28.94 -16.24
N LEU A 323 8.59 27.82 -15.87
CA LEU A 323 7.56 27.77 -14.83
C LEU A 323 8.10 28.30 -13.50
N MET A 324 9.31 27.93 -13.09
CA MET A 324 9.95 28.50 -11.88
C MET A 324 10.20 30.01 -11.99
N ARG A 325 10.58 30.53 -13.17
CA ARG A 325 10.74 31.98 -13.37
C ARG A 325 9.41 32.72 -13.28
N VAL A 326 8.34 32.14 -13.83
CA VAL A 326 6.99 32.69 -13.75
C VAL A 326 6.50 32.68 -12.29
N ALA A 327 6.72 31.56 -11.57
CA ALA A 327 6.41 31.45 -10.14
C ALA A 327 7.08 32.54 -9.31
N ALA A 328 8.35 32.85 -9.61
CA ALA A 328 9.12 33.87 -8.90
C ALA A 328 8.66 35.31 -9.18
N ARG A 329 8.03 35.56 -10.34
CA ARG A 329 7.53 36.90 -10.72
C ARG A 329 6.08 37.15 -10.30
N LEU A 330 5.29 36.10 -10.12
CA LEU A 330 3.89 36.21 -9.71
C LEU A 330 3.79 36.49 -8.20
N PRO A 331 3.23 37.64 -7.77
CA PRO A 331 3.09 37.95 -6.36
C PRO A 331 2.02 37.08 -5.68
N GLY A 332 2.16 36.93 -4.36
CA GLY A 332 1.11 36.35 -3.52
C GLY A 332 0.96 34.82 -3.64
N VAL A 333 -0.28 34.34 -3.47
CA VAL A 333 -0.63 32.92 -3.49
C VAL A 333 -0.36 32.23 -4.84
N PRO A 334 -0.71 32.81 -6.01
CA PRO A 334 -0.58 32.11 -7.28
C PRO A 334 0.87 31.71 -7.62
N GLY A 335 1.84 32.62 -7.45
CA GLY A 335 3.26 32.31 -7.70
C GLY A 335 3.80 31.26 -6.73
N ARG A 336 3.37 31.35 -5.46
CA ARG A 336 3.68 30.38 -4.41
C ARG A 336 3.11 28.99 -4.69
N TRP A 337 1.90 28.88 -5.25
CA TRP A 337 1.30 27.61 -5.65
C TRP A 337 2.00 27.03 -6.89
N LEU A 338 2.31 27.87 -7.88
CA LEU A 338 3.05 27.46 -9.07
C LEU A 338 4.46 26.95 -8.71
N ALA A 339 5.10 27.55 -7.69
CA ALA A 339 6.36 27.05 -7.14
C ALA A 339 6.21 25.63 -6.56
N ASP A 340 5.16 25.36 -5.77
CA ASP A 340 4.91 24.01 -5.24
C ASP A 340 4.66 23.00 -6.37
N VAL A 341 3.87 23.35 -7.38
CA VAL A 341 3.63 22.52 -8.58
C VAL A 341 4.95 22.17 -9.26
N GLY A 342 5.77 23.17 -9.59
CA GLY A 342 7.03 22.91 -10.26
C GLY A 342 8.05 22.18 -9.39
N LEU A 343 8.08 22.41 -8.07
CA LEU A 343 8.91 21.64 -7.15
C LEU A 343 8.52 20.15 -7.14
N VAL A 344 7.23 19.83 -7.20
CA VAL A 344 6.77 18.44 -7.31
C VAL A 344 7.26 17.81 -8.62
N LEU A 345 7.03 18.48 -9.75
CA LEU A 345 7.46 17.98 -11.07
C LEU A 345 8.99 17.84 -11.19
N LEU A 346 9.75 18.80 -10.64
CA LEU A 346 11.22 18.78 -10.61
C LEU A 346 11.77 17.68 -9.69
N SER A 347 11.08 17.38 -8.59
CA SER A 347 11.52 16.32 -7.67
C SER A 347 11.45 14.94 -8.32
N GLN A 348 10.54 14.75 -9.28
CA GLN A 348 10.21 13.44 -9.86
C GLN A 348 10.02 13.52 -11.39
N PRO A 349 11.08 13.86 -12.16
CA PRO A 349 10.96 14.16 -13.58
C PRO A 349 10.50 12.97 -14.43
N LEU A 350 10.84 11.73 -14.03
CA LEU A 350 10.40 10.53 -14.74
C LEU A 350 8.89 10.30 -14.59
N LEU A 351 8.34 10.46 -13.39
CA LEU A 351 6.89 10.35 -13.18
C LEU A 351 6.16 11.50 -13.86
N ALA A 352 6.75 12.70 -13.89
CA ALA A 352 6.21 13.82 -14.64
C ALA A 352 6.13 13.56 -16.15
N LEU A 353 7.14 12.92 -16.74
CA LEU A 353 7.08 12.47 -18.13
C LEU A 353 6.03 11.38 -18.37
N VAL A 354 5.93 10.39 -17.48
CA VAL A 354 4.91 9.33 -17.58
C VAL A 354 3.51 9.94 -17.52
N MET A 355 3.26 10.84 -16.56
CA MET A 355 2.00 11.56 -16.45
C MET A 355 1.69 12.36 -17.73
N LEU A 356 2.66 13.11 -18.26
CA LEU A 356 2.47 13.90 -19.48
C LEU A 356 2.20 13.00 -20.70
N GLY A 357 3.01 11.96 -20.90
CA GLY A 357 2.87 11.06 -22.04
C GLY A 357 1.55 10.29 -22.02
N CYS A 358 1.16 9.76 -20.85
CA CYS A 358 -0.10 9.04 -20.70
C CYS A 358 -1.32 9.98 -20.75
N ALA A 359 -1.21 11.23 -20.28
CA ALA A 359 -2.26 12.24 -20.46
C ALA A 359 -2.48 12.56 -21.95
N VAL A 360 -1.40 12.78 -22.71
CA VAL A 360 -1.48 12.98 -24.17
C VAL A 360 -2.08 11.76 -24.85
N ALA A 361 -1.61 10.55 -24.53
CA ALA A 361 -2.16 9.32 -25.09
C ALA A 361 -3.66 9.13 -24.77
N SER A 362 -4.12 9.60 -23.60
CA SER A 362 -5.53 9.53 -23.20
C SER A 362 -6.46 10.32 -24.11
N ALA A 363 -5.94 11.30 -24.86
CA ALA A 363 -6.70 12.02 -25.87
C ALA A 363 -6.99 11.18 -27.13
N PHE A 364 -6.15 10.18 -27.44
CA PHE A 364 -6.17 9.47 -28.73
C PHE A 364 -6.54 7.98 -28.64
N VAL A 365 -6.36 7.35 -27.48
CA VAL A 365 -6.59 5.91 -27.30
C VAL A 365 -8.08 5.55 -27.37
N PRO A 366 -8.48 4.36 -27.88
CA PRO A 366 -9.87 3.90 -27.88
C PRO A 366 -10.52 3.92 -26.48
N ALA A 367 -11.84 4.14 -26.41
CA ALA A 367 -12.57 4.30 -25.15
C ALA A 367 -12.45 3.08 -24.20
N GLU A 368 -12.29 1.89 -24.76
CA GLU A 368 -12.09 0.63 -24.03
C GLU A 368 -10.79 0.59 -23.19
N HIS A 369 -9.73 1.24 -23.67
CA HIS A 369 -8.41 1.25 -23.03
C HIS A 369 -8.22 2.49 -22.12
N LEU A 370 -9.16 3.43 -22.15
CA LEU A 370 -9.08 4.69 -21.40
C LEU A 370 -9.01 4.49 -19.87
N PRO A 371 -9.79 3.58 -19.24
CA PRO A 371 -9.67 3.34 -17.79
C PRO A 371 -8.29 2.80 -17.40
N GLY A 372 -7.74 1.87 -18.18
CA GLY A 372 -6.42 1.31 -17.92
C GLY A 372 -5.31 2.35 -18.03
N LEU A 373 -5.37 3.20 -19.07
CA LEU A 373 -4.39 4.28 -19.24
C LEU A 373 -4.53 5.35 -18.14
N LEU A 374 -5.76 5.70 -17.75
CA LEU A 374 -5.99 6.63 -16.64
C LEU A 374 -5.48 6.06 -15.32
N ALA A 375 -5.61 4.74 -15.08
CA ALA A 375 -5.03 4.10 -13.90
C ALA A 375 -3.50 4.24 -13.85
N VAL A 376 -2.81 4.16 -14.99
CA VAL A 376 -1.36 4.39 -15.09
C VAL A 376 -1.01 5.85 -14.80
N VAL A 377 -1.75 6.80 -15.38
CA VAL A 377 -1.59 8.25 -15.11
C VAL A 377 -1.76 8.54 -13.62
N LEU A 378 -2.86 8.06 -13.03
CA LEU A 378 -3.21 8.29 -11.63
C LEU A 378 -2.24 7.56 -10.69
N GLY A 379 -1.77 6.37 -11.05
CA GLY A 379 -0.71 5.66 -10.34
C GLY A 379 0.59 6.48 -10.27
N ALA A 380 1.02 7.03 -11.41
CA ALA A 380 2.17 7.92 -11.47
C ALA A 380 1.95 9.22 -10.65
N TRP A 381 0.74 9.79 -10.71
CA TRP A 381 0.35 10.95 -9.93
C TRP A 381 0.39 10.67 -8.42
N GLY A 382 -0.25 9.61 -7.92
CA GLY A 382 -0.28 9.31 -6.49
C GLY A 382 1.11 8.98 -5.95
N MET A 383 1.94 8.28 -6.73
CA MET A 383 3.36 8.12 -6.40
C MET A 383 4.08 9.45 -6.32
N ALA A 384 3.81 10.39 -7.24
CA ALA A 384 4.42 11.72 -7.25
C ALA A 384 3.96 12.58 -6.07
N MET A 385 2.69 12.51 -5.68
CA MET A 385 2.12 13.30 -4.58
C MET A 385 2.43 12.73 -3.19
N ALA A 386 2.86 11.47 -3.09
CA ALA A 386 3.05 10.80 -1.81
C ALA A 386 3.99 11.51 -0.84
N ASP A 387 5.00 12.24 -1.34
CA ASP A 387 5.94 13.02 -0.52
C ASP A 387 5.66 14.52 -0.54
N VAL A 388 4.55 14.99 -1.11
CA VAL A 388 4.29 16.43 -1.30
C VAL A 388 4.43 17.23 0.01
N SER A 389 3.95 16.68 1.12
CA SER A 389 3.98 17.33 2.44
C SER A 389 5.13 16.90 3.33
N SER A 390 5.70 15.72 3.10
CA SER A 390 6.83 15.20 3.88
C SER A 390 8.19 15.55 3.27
N ARG A 391 8.25 15.98 2.00
CA ARG A 391 9.48 16.26 1.25
C ARG A 391 10.39 17.23 2.01
N ASP A 392 9.86 18.40 2.39
CA ASP A 392 10.66 19.46 2.99
C ASP A 392 11.20 19.04 4.36
N LEU A 393 10.46 18.21 5.10
CA LEU A 393 10.93 17.60 6.35
C LEU A 393 12.03 16.57 6.09
N GLN A 394 11.84 15.68 5.11
CA GLN A 394 12.81 14.65 4.75
C GLN A 394 14.12 15.23 4.19
N SER A 395 14.06 16.39 3.53
CA SER A 395 15.23 17.12 3.05
C SER A 395 15.84 18.07 4.08
N GLY A 396 15.29 18.18 5.29
CA GLY A 396 15.77 19.11 6.31
C GLY A 396 15.56 20.59 5.97
N THR A 397 14.73 20.90 4.96
CA THR A 397 14.45 22.27 4.49
C THR A 397 13.15 22.84 5.05
N LEU A 398 12.45 22.10 5.94
CA LEU A 398 11.17 22.51 6.50
C LEU A 398 11.22 23.88 7.17
N ALA A 399 12.29 24.14 7.94
CA ALA A 399 12.51 25.40 8.64
C ALA A 399 12.67 26.58 7.67
N LEU A 400 13.48 26.40 6.62
CA LEU A 400 13.68 27.37 5.55
C LEU A 400 12.36 27.64 4.82
N ALA A 401 11.66 26.57 4.44
CA ALA A 401 10.37 26.67 3.80
C ALA A 401 9.31 27.32 4.70
N SER A 402 9.47 27.30 6.04
CA SER A 402 8.48 27.89 6.97
C SER A 402 8.75 29.35 7.23
N ALA A 403 10.01 29.78 7.14
CA ALA A 403 10.42 31.18 7.23
C ALA A 403 10.02 31.98 5.98
N ALA A 404 9.82 31.31 4.83
CA ALA A 404 9.33 31.96 3.62
C ALA A 404 7.89 32.51 3.80
N PRO A 405 7.50 33.59 3.08
CA PRO A 405 6.16 34.17 3.17
C PRO A 405 5.03 33.14 2.94
N GLY A 406 4.13 33.00 3.92
CA GLY A 406 3.05 32.00 3.93
C GLY A 406 3.51 30.55 4.15
N GLY A 407 4.80 30.33 4.43
CA GLY A 407 5.42 29.02 4.49
C GLY A 407 4.84 28.08 5.54
N ALA A 408 4.66 28.51 6.79
CA ALA A 408 4.07 27.65 7.82
C ALA A 408 2.54 27.55 7.71
N LEU A 409 1.88 28.67 7.43
CA LEU A 409 0.43 28.82 7.45
C LEU A 409 -0.25 28.26 6.20
N GLU A 410 0.28 28.58 5.01
CA GLU A 410 -0.41 28.28 3.76
C GLU A 410 0.01 26.94 3.14
N ARG A 411 1.17 26.40 3.52
CA ARG A 411 1.77 25.23 2.88
C ARG A 411 0.83 24.02 2.81
N GLY A 412 -0.02 23.81 3.82
CA GLY A 412 -0.83 22.59 3.90
C GLY A 412 -1.83 22.50 2.78
N TRP A 413 -2.69 23.51 2.70
CA TRP A 413 -3.70 23.58 1.65
C TRP A 413 -3.06 23.90 0.29
N ARG A 414 -1.93 24.62 0.23
CA ARG A 414 -1.23 24.91 -1.04
C ARG A 414 -0.63 23.65 -1.67
N GLN A 415 -0.04 22.76 -0.86
CA GLN A 415 0.44 21.45 -1.31
C GLN A 415 -0.72 20.54 -1.76
N ALA A 416 -1.84 20.55 -1.04
CA ALA A 416 -3.05 19.84 -1.46
C ALA A 416 -3.61 20.40 -2.77
N LEU A 417 -3.62 21.73 -2.94
CA LEU A 417 -4.06 22.37 -4.17
C LEU A 417 -3.12 22.08 -5.34
N ALA A 418 -1.81 21.98 -5.10
CA ALA A 418 -0.85 21.56 -6.12
C ALA A 418 -1.09 20.11 -6.55
N ALA A 419 -1.36 19.21 -5.59
CA ALA A 419 -1.72 17.82 -5.89
C ALA A 419 -3.00 17.74 -6.72
N LEU A 420 -4.05 18.49 -6.34
CA LEU A 420 -5.32 18.54 -7.06
C LEU A 420 -5.15 19.10 -8.46
N GLY A 421 -4.45 20.23 -8.61
CA GLY A 421 -4.22 20.88 -9.89
C GLY A 421 -3.44 20.00 -10.87
N ILE A 422 -2.37 19.35 -10.41
CA ILE A 422 -1.64 18.39 -11.25
C ILE A 422 -2.55 17.21 -11.62
N GLY A 423 -3.31 16.67 -10.65
CA GLY A 423 -4.20 15.52 -10.86
C GLY A 423 -5.29 15.80 -11.90
N LEU A 424 -5.99 16.92 -11.77
CA LEU A 424 -7.01 17.35 -12.73
C LEU A 424 -6.39 17.62 -14.11
N LEU A 425 -5.21 18.25 -14.18
CA LEU A 425 -4.54 18.54 -15.45
C LEU A 425 -4.19 17.25 -16.20
N VAL A 426 -3.64 16.24 -15.51
CA VAL A 426 -3.24 14.98 -16.16
C VAL A 426 -4.43 14.08 -16.46
N ALA A 427 -5.51 14.18 -15.70
CA ALA A 427 -6.75 13.44 -15.94
C ALA A 427 -7.67 14.13 -16.97
N ALA A 428 -7.49 15.43 -17.23
CA ALA A 428 -8.39 16.23 -18.06
C ALA A 428 -8.74 15.60 -19.42
N PRO A 429 -7.79 15.05 -20.20
CA PRO A 429 -8.13 14.42 -21.48
C PRO A 429 -9.10 13.25 -21.35
N ALA A 430 -8.93 12.42 -20.31
CA ALA A 430 -9.84 11.32 -20.03
C ALA A 430 -11.19 11.81 -19.50
N LEU A 431 -11.19 12.80 -18.59
CA LEU A 431 -12.39 13.39 -18.01
C LEU A 431 -13.28 14.05 -19.07
N LEU A 432 -12.68 14.79 -20.01
CA LEU A 432 -13.42 15.44 -21.10
C LEU A 432 -14.11 14.41 -21.99
N ARG A 433 -13.45 13.28 -22.28
CA ARG A 433 -14.07 12.20 -23.07
C ARG A 433 -15.15 11.46 -22.30
N TRP A 434 -14.94 11.20 -21.02
CA TRP A 434 -15.99 10.62 -20.18
C TRP A 434 -17.13 11.57 -19.89
N SER A 435 -16.96 12.89 -20.04
CA SER A 435 -18.05 13.84 -19.80
C SER A 435 -19.22 13.68 -20.77
N SER A 436 -18.95 13.24 -22.01
CA SER A 436 -20.00 12.90 -22.98
C SER A 436 -20.57 11.49 -22.77
N ASP A 437 -19.70 10.51 -22.54
CA ASP A 437 -20.08 9.10 -22.64
C ASP A 437 -20.48 8.49 -21.29
N ALA A 438 -19.85 8.93 -20.19
CA ALA A 438 -20.01 8.39 -18.85
C ALA A 438 -19.76 9.47 -17.78
N PRO A 439 -20.65 10.49 -17.67
CA PRO A 439 -20.40 11.69 -16.85
C PRO A 439 -20.18 11.36 -15.37
N LEU A 440 -20.85 10.31 -14.86
CA LEU A 440 -20.68 9.88 -13.48
C LEU A 440 -19.26 9.36 -13.19
N ARG A 441 -18.60 8.70 -14.16
CA ARG A 441 -17.20 8.24 -14.02
C ARG A 441 -16.24 9.42 -14.00
N ALA A 442 -16.50 10.43 -14.83
CA ALA A 442 -15.72 11.67 -14.81
C ALA A 442 -15.86 12.40 -13.46
N LEU A 443 -17.08 12.49 -12.92
CA LEU A 443 -17.34 13.08 -11.61
C LEU A 443 -16.69 12.27 -10.48
N ALA A 444 -16.75 10.93 -10.53
CA ALA A 444 -16.09 10.07 -9.56
C ALA A 444 -14.58 10.31 -9.53
N CYS A 445 -13.91 10.34 -10.69
CA CYS A 445 -12.49 10.66 -10.78
C CYS A 445 -12.17 12.06 -10.21
N GLY A 446 -12.96 13.08 -10.55
CA GLY A 446 -12.82 14.42 -9.99
C GLY A 446 -12.97 14.48 -8.47
N ALA A 447 -14.00 13.81 -7.92
CA ALA A 447 -14.24 13.71 -6.48
C ALA A 447 -13.14 12.91 -5.77
N GLY A 448 -12.66 11.82 -6.37
CA GLY A 448 -11.53 11.04 -5.87
C GLY A 448 -10.24 11.85 -5.80
N LEU A 449 -9.94 12.65 -6.83
CA LEU A 449 -8.78 13.56 -6.80
C LEU A 449 -8.95 14.65 -5.74
N LEU A 450 -10.16 15.20 -5.58
CA LEU A 450 -10.48 16.17 -4.54
C LEU A 450 -10.30 15.58 -3.14
N PHE A 451 -10.60 14.30 -2.94
CA PHE A 451 -10.39 13.58 -1.68
C PHE A 451 -8.92 13.23 -1.42
N LEU A 452 -8.24 12.65 -2.42
CA LEU A 452 -6.87 12.15 -2.28
C LEU A 452 -5.85 13.27 -2.12
N SER A 453 -6.10 14.44 -2.69
CA SER A 453 -5.17 15.59 -2.63
C SER A 453 -4.93 16.13 -1.21
N PRO A 454 -5.97 16.48 -0.43
CA PRO A 454 -5.80 16.84 0.98
C PRO A 454 -5.39 15.64 1.84
N ALA A 455 -5.79 14.41 1.49
CA ALA A 455 -5.33 13.21 2.18
C ALA A 455 -3.80 13.03 2.09
N ALA A 456 -3.20 13.24 0.91
CA ALA A 456 -1.74 13.22 0.73
C ALA A 456 -1.04 14.24 1.64
N ALA A 457 -1.58 15.45 1.71
CA ALA A 457 -1.03 16.51 2.55
C ALA A 457 -1.18 16.20 4.05
N LEU A 458 -2.36 15.79 4.50
CA LEU A 458 -2.66 15.48 5.89
C LEU A 458 -1.87 14.26 6.39
N LEU A 459 -1.92 13.14 5.66
CA LEU A 459 -1.23 11.92 6.07
C LEU A 459 0.28 12.14 6.14
N GLY A 460 0.89 12.79 5.15
CA GLY A 460 2.32 13.05 5.18
C GLY A 460 2.76 14.00 6.29
N ARG A 461 1.87 14.89 6.77
CA ARG A 461 2.11 15.74 7.95
C ARG A 461 1.95 14.98 9.25
N LEU A 462 0.94 14.14 9.37
CA LEU A 462 0.64 13.36 10.58
C LEU A 462 1.69 12.28 10.81
N THR A 463 2.13 11.60 9.75
CA THR A 463 3.07 10.47 9.86
C THR A 463 4.51 10.87 9.60
N HIS A 464 4.76 12.14 9.24
CA HIS A 464 6.09 12.65 8.89
C HIS A 464 6.80 11.85 7.78
N GLY A 465 6.02 11.19 6.91
CA GLY A 465 6.52 10.27 5.90
C GLY A 465 5.56 10.10 4.72
N SER A 466 6.08 9.66 3.59
CA SER A 466 5.30 9.52 2.35
C SER A 466 4.54 8.21 2.23
N ARG A 467 4.89 7.21 3.04
CA ARG A 467 4.47 5.82 2.84
C ARG A 467 3.03 5.55 3.23
N THR A 468 2.49 6.26 4.22
CA THR A 468 1.11 6.05 4.68
C THR A 468 0.13 6.39 3.57
N PHE A 469 0.28 7.57 2.96
CA PHE A 469 -0.53 7.92 1.79
C PHE A 469 -0.26 6.96 0.63
N LEU A 470 1.01 6.65 0.33
CA LEU A 470 1.34 5.77 -0.79
C LEU A 470 0.69 4.39 -0.67
N ALA A 471 0.75 3.76 0.51
CA ALA A 471 0.16 2.44 0.73
C ALA A 471 -1.37 2.48 0.58
N LEU A 472 -2.04 3.47 1.19
CA LEU A 472 -3.50 3.63 1.10
C LEU A 472 -3.95 3.97 -0.32
N PHE A 473 -3.21 4.85 -1.00
CA PHE A 473 -3.46 5.22 -2.39
C PHE A 473 -3.32 4.01 -3.33
N LEU A 474 -2.24 3.23 -3.19
CA LEU A 474 -2.02 2.04 -4.01
C LEU A 474 -3.02 0.92 -3.73
N PHE A 475 -3.49 0.81 -2.49
CA PHE A 475 -4.61 -0.07 -2.14
C PHE A 475 -5.91 0.38 -2.80
N ALA A 476 -6.25 1.67 -2.68
CA ALA A 476 -7.43 2.24 -3.33
C ALA A 476 -7.35 2.07 -4.85
N LEU A 477 -6.19 2.33 -5.47
CA LEU A 477 -5.98 2.13 -6.90
C LEU A 477 -6.19 0.67 -7.31
N TYR A 478 -5.73 -0.30 -6.51
CA TYR A 478 -6.04 -1.71 -6.74
C TYR A 478 -7.54 -1.97 -6.72
N LEU A 479 -8.26 -1.54 -5.69
CA LEU A 479 -9.71 -1.75 -5.59
C LEU A 479 -10.47 -1.13 -6.77
N ASN A 480 -10.01 0.03 -7.26
CA ASN A 480 -10.58 0.72 -8.40
C ASN A 480 -10.32 -0.01 -9.73
N LEU A 481 -9.21 -0.74 -9.84
CA LEU A 481 -8.91 -1.59 -10.98
C LEU A 481 -9.73 -2.88 -10.97
N GLN A 482 -10.21 -3.31 -9.80
CA GLN A 482 -11.07 -4.49 -9.67
C GLN A 482 -12.53 -4.12 -9.92
N LYS A 483 -13.25 -4.98 -10.64
CA LYS A 483 -14.71 -4.89 -10.76
C LYS A 483 -15.36 -5.46 -9.50
N THR A 484 -15.34 -4.67 -8.44
CA THR A 484 -15.88 -5.09 -7.14
C THR A 484 -17.41 -5.13 -7.13
N GLY A 485 -18.08 -4.39 -8.02
CA GLY A 485 -19.53 -4.21 -8.00
C GLY A 485 -20.02 -3.32 -6.85
N ILE A 486 -19.11 -2.72 -6.08
CA ILE A 486 -19.40 -1.88 -4.93
C ILE A 486 -19.00 -0.44 -5.28
N GLY A 487 -19.98 0.40 -5.58
CA GLY A 487 -19.72 1.79 -6.00
C GLY A 487 -19.04 2.67 -4.95
N ALA A 488 -19.06 2.30 -3.68
CA ALA A 488 -18.29 2.96 -2.62
C ALA A 488 -16.77 2.71 -2.72
N LEU A 489 -16.33 1.66 -3.43
CA LEU A 489 -14.91 1.34 -3.63
C LEU A 489 -14.36 1.92 -4.94
N ASP A 490 -15.21 2.33 -5.88
CA ASP A 490 -14.85 2.99 -7.15
C ASP A 490 -14.58 4.50 -6.98
N LEU A 491 -13.58 4.81 -6.16
CA LEU A 491 -13.15 6.16 -5.80
C LEU A 491 -12.73 7.03 -6.99
N LEU A 492 -12.21 6.45 -8.07
CA LEU A 492 -11.65 7.11 -9.24
C LEU A 492 -12.49 6.88 -10.52
N GLY A 493 -13.61 6.16 -10.44
CA GLY A 493 -14.47 5.84 -11.60
C GLY A 493 -13.85 4.85 -12.59
N LEU A 494 -12.81 4.11 -12.18
CA LEU A 494 -12.07 3.20 -13.05
C LEU A 494 -12.82 1.90 -13.30
N SER A 495 -13.56 1.37 -12.30
CA SER A 495 -14.35 0.16 -12.47
C SER A 495 -15.68 0.44 -13.17
N GLY A 496 -16.21 1.65 -13.00
CA GLY A 496 -17.51 2.06 -13.54
C GLY A 496 -18.69 1.74 -12.62
N ASP A 497 -18.42 1.34 -11.38
CA ASP A 497 -19.44 0.98 -10.39
C ASP A 497 -19.90 2.19 -9.54
N ALA A 498 -19.24 3.35 -9.68
CA ALA A 498 -19.55 4.55 -8.90
C ALA A 498 -21.02 5.00 -9.03
N HIS A 499 -21.59 5.46 -7.91
CA HIS A 499 -22.95 6.02 -7.84
C HIS A 499 -22.93 7.43 -7.24
N TRP A 500 -24.00 8.20 -7.40
CA TRP A 500 -24.08 9.60 -6.92
C TRP A 500 -23.72 9.75 -5.44
N GLY A 501 -24.18 8.83 -4.59
CA GLY A 501 -23.85 8.80 -3.16
C GLY A 501 -22.34 8.67 -2.87
N SER A 502 -21.61 7.81 -3.59
CA SER A 502 -20.17 7.63 -3.36
C SER A 502 -19.38 8.85 -3.86
N VAL A 503 -19.77 9.40 -5.02
CA VAL A 503 -19.20 10.65 -5.54
C VAL A 503 -19.39 11.81 -4.57
N ALA A 504 -20.61 12.01 -4.07
CA ALA A 504 -20.91 13.07 -3.09
C ALA A 504 -20.14 12.87 -1.78
N GLY A 505 -20.04 11.62 -1.30
CA GLY A 505 -19.28 11.27 -0.10
C GLY A 505 -17.80 11.63 -0.22
N PHE A 506 -17.14 11.25 -1.34
CA PHE A 506 -15.74 11.60 -1.56
C PHE A 506 -15.53 13.10 -1.77
N ALA A 507 -16.45 13.78 -2.48
CA ALA A 507 -16.38 15.22 -2.66
C ALA A 507 -16.48 15.96 -1.32
N LEU A 508 -17.43 15.56 -0.46
CA LEU A 508 -17.58 16.12 0.88
C LEU A 508 -16.35 15.85 1.75
N ALA A 509 -15.83 14.63 1.75
CA ALA A 509 -14.62 14.27 2.49
C ALA A 509 -13.39 15.08 2.02
N GLY A 510 -13.26 15.31 0.71
CA GLY A 510 -12.23 16.17 0.15
C GLY A 510 -12.37 17.62 0.59
N ALA A 511 -13.58 18.18 0.51
CA ALA A 511 -13.87 19.54 0.98
C ALA A 511 -13.56 19.72 2.47
N LEU A 512 -13.96 18.77 3.32
CA LEU A 512 -13.62 18.75 4.74
C LEU A 512 -12.11 18.64 4.97
N GLY A 513 -11.40 17.85 4.16
CA GLY A 513 -9.93 17.75 4.20
C GLY A 513 -9.24 19.09 3.91
N PHE A 514 -9.72 19.83 2.90
CA PHE A 514 -9.24 21.18 2.60
C PHE A 514 -9.56 22.17 3.73
N ALA A 515 -10.78 22.13 4.29
CA ALA A 515 -11.16 22.95 5.43
C ALA A 515 -10.27 22.66 6.65
N GLY A 516 -9.99 21.39 6.93
CA GLY A 516 -9.08 20.97 8.00
C GLY A 516 -7.65 21.50 7.81
N LEU A 517 -7.13 21.46 6.57
CA LEU A 517 -5.80 22.02 6.24
C LEU A 517 -5.74 23.54 6.39
N LEU A 518 -6.84 24.24 6.15
CA LEU A 518 -6.97 25.69 6.37
C LEU A 518 -7.04 26.04 7.86
N ALA A 519 -7.68 25.20 8.68
CA ALA A 519 -7.88 25.43 10.11
C ALA A 519 -6.64 25.06 10.97
N LEU A 520 -5.93 23.97 10.62
CA LEU A 520 -4.82 23.40 11.41
C LEU A 520 -3.77 24.41 11.90
N PRO A 521 -3.28 25.36 11.06
CA PRO A 521 -2.26 26.31 11.48
C PRO A 521 -2.76 27.36 12.49
N ARG A 522 -4.08 27.62 12.52
CA ARG A 522 -4.70 28.57 13.45
C ARG A 522 -4.82 27.96 14.85
N TRP A 523 -5.13 26.67 14.92
CA TRP A 523 -5.30 25.93 16.18
C TRP A 523 -3.98 25.69 16.94
N ARG A 524 -2.83 25.71 16.26
CA ARG A 524 -1.51 25.58 16.92
C ARG A 524 -1.00 26.87 17.56
N ARG A 525 -1.70 28.00 17.37
CA ARG A 525 -1.33 29.31 17.90
C ARG A 525 -2.17 29.73 19.12
N THR A 526 -3.34 29.13 19.28
CA THR A 526 -4.17 29.16 20.48
C THR A 526 -3.70 28.07 21.44
#